data_AF-A0A957SKQ0-F1
#
_entry.id   AF-A0A957SKQ0-F1
#
_cell.length_a   1.000
_cell.length_b   1.000
_cell.length_c   1.000
_cell.angle_alpha   90.00
_cell.angle_beta   90.00
_cell.angle_gamma   90.00
#
_symmetry.space_group_name_H-M   'P 1'
#
loop_
_entity.id
_entity.type
_entity.pdbx_description
1 polymer ?
#
loop_
_entity_poly.entity_id
_entity_poly.type
_entity_poly.pdbx_seq_one_letter_code
_entity_poly.pdbx_strand_id
1 'polypeptide(L)' 'MTVCTHRNLLLLPPPKARIRCRRCHLTIQRDELRRPYCPECYEADGIRQTDFEEVEEPELQQVQYRCEDCGALITVSAER' A
#
# COMPACT_ATOMS: atom_id res chain seq x y z
N MET A 1 -18.43 8.48 -0.13
CA MET A 1 -18.22 8.48 -1.60
C MET A 1 -17.96 9.91 -2.04
N THR A 2 -16.71 10.20 -2.39
CA THR A 2 -16.29 11.44 -3.02
C THR A 2 -16.50 11.29 -4.52
N VAL A 3 -17.40 12.09 -5.07
CA VAL A 3 -17.68 12.12 -6.51
C VAL A 3 -17.38 13.53 -7.00
N CYS A 4 -16.56 13.64 -8.05
CA CYS A 4 -16.36 14.91 -8.75
C CYS A 4 -16.83 14.78 -10.20
N THR A 5 -17.34 15.87 -10.76
CA THR A 5 -17.84 15.92 -12.14
C THR A 5 -16.74 16.17 -13.18
N HIS A 6 -15.48 16.34 -12.74
CA HIS A 6 -14.34 16.53 -13.60
C HIS A 6 -13.96 15.23 -14.33
N ARG A 7 -13.53 15.35 -15.58
CA ARG A 7 -13.10 14.22 -16.42
C ARG A 7 -11.59 13.98 -16.40
N ASN A 8 -10.84 14.86 -15.73
CA ASN A 8 -9.40 14.76 -15.58
C ASN A 8 -9.08 13.89 -14.36
N LEU A 9 -9.06 12.58 -14.58
CA LEU A 9 -8.89 11.55 -13.57
C LEU A 9 -7.63 10.75 -13.85
N LEU A 10 -6.72 10.71 -12.89
CA LEU A 10 -5.50 9.92 -12.94
C LEU A 10 -5.73 8.60 -12.20
N LEU A 11 -5.55 7.49 -12.91
CA LEU A 11 -5.64 6.13 -12.36
C LEU A 11 -4.47 5.88 -11.41
N LEU A 12 -4.77 5.61 -10.13
CA LEU A 12 -3.76 5.21 -9.17
C LEU A 12 -3.50 3.70 -9.29
N PRO A 13 -2.23 3.26 -9.20
CA PRO A 13 -1.90 1.84 -9.22
C PRO A 13 -2.60 1.13 -8.05
N PRO A 14 -2.94 -0.16 -8.22
CA PRO A 14 -3.59 -0.92 -7.16
C PRO A 14 -2.77 -0.88 -5.87
N PRO A 15 -3.42 -0.90 -4.70
CA PRO A 15 -2.71 -0.96 -3.42
C PRO A 15 -1.80 -2.18 -3.44
N LYS A 16 -0.49 -1.93 -3.41
CA LYS A 16 0.51 -3.00 -3.40
C LYS A 16 0.48 -3.68 -2.03
N ALA A 17 0.60 -5.00 -2.01
CA ALA A 17 0.67 -5.77 -0.77
C ALA A 17 1.76 -5.21 0.14
N ARG A 18 1.36 -4.79 1.33
CA ARG A 18 2.26 -4.28 2.36
C ARG A 18 2.51 -5.37 3.40
N ILE A 19 3.70 -5.33 3.96
CA ILE A 19 4.11 -6.20 5.05
C ILE A 19 4.60 -5.33 6.19
N ARG A 20 4.30 -5.74 7.42
CA ARG A 20 4.69 -5.04 8.63
C ARG A 20 5.56 -5.96 9.47
N CYS A 21 6.76 -5.52 9.81
CA CYS A 21 7.61 -6.31 10.69
C CYS A 21 6.99 -6.39 12.09
N ARG A 22 6.85 -7.59 12.66
CA ARG A 22 6.28 -7.78 14.00
C ARG A 22 7.17 -7.28 15.14
N ARG A 23 8.44 -6.96 14.86
CA ARG A 23 9.41 -6.50 15.87
C ARG A 23 9.49 -4.99 15.97
N CYS A 24 9.80 -4.32 14.86
CA CYS A 24 9.93 -2.87 14.82
C CYS A 24 8.65 -2.16 14.36
N HIS A 25 7.64 -2.90 13.89
CA HIS A 25 6.41 -2.36 13.31
C HIS A 25 6.60 -1.57 12.02
N LEU A 26 7.76 -1.68 11.35
CA LEU A 26 8.01 -1.05 10.07
C LEU A 26 7.12 -1.66 8.99
N THR A 27 6.34 -0.81 8.31
CA THR A 27 5.50 -1.18 7.17
C THR A 27 6.25 -0.90 5.86
N ILE A 28 6.40 -1.92 5.03
CA ILE A 28 7.15 -1.88 3.77
C ILE A 28 6.29 -2.54 2.69
N GLN A 29 6.40 -2.13 1.42
CA GLN A 29 5.78 -2.90 0.34
C GLN A 29 6.54 -4.20 0.15
N ARG A 30 5.81 -5.30 -0.09
CA ARG A 30 6.42 -6.61 -0.35
C ARG A 30 7.36 -6.58 -1.56
N ASP A 31 7.03 -5.77 -2.56
CA ASP A 31 7.82 -5.54 -3.77
C ASP A 31 9.10 -4.70 -3.50
N GLU A 32 9.07 -3.86 -2.46
CA GLU A 32 10.24 -3.06 -2.03
C GLU A 32 11.17 -3.83 -1.08
N LEU A 33 10.70 -4.95 -0.52
CA LEU A 33 11.48 -5.81 0.36
C LEU A 33 12.53 -6.58 -0.47
N ARG A 34 13.67 -5.93 -0.75
CA ARG A 34 14.78 -6.52 -1.51
C ARG A 34 15.52 -7.66 -0.79
N ARG A 35 15.28 -7.86 0.50
CA ARG A 35 15.99 -8.83 1.36
C ARG A 35 14.97 -9.69 2.11
N PRO A 36 15.24 -10.97 2.41
CA PRO A 36 14.29 -11.84 3.10
C PRO A 36 14.05 -11.48 4.59
N TYR A 37 14.70 -10.43 5.11
CA TYR A 37 14.62 -9.99 6.50
C TYR A 37 14.47 -8.46 6.60
N CYS A 38 13.98 -8.00 7.74
CA CYS A 38 13.70 -6.59 7.99
C CYS A 38 15.02 -5.81 7.98
N PRO A 39 15.19 -4.81 7.08
CA PRO A 39 16.41 -4.01 7.02
C PRO A 39 16.62 -3.23 8.31
N GLU A 40 15.56 -2.67 8.88
CA GLU A 40 15.66 -1.83 10.06
C GLU A 40 16.02 -2.60 11.34
N CYS A 41 15.49 -3.82 11.53
CA CYS A 41 15.93 -4.68 12.63
C CYS A 41 17.39 -5.12 12.48
N TYR A 42 17.84 -5.32 11.24
CA TYR A 42 19.21 -5.70 10.97
C TYR A 42 20.18 -4.53 11.16
N GLU A 43 19.77 -3.31 10.78
CA GLU A 43 20.58 -2.10 10.96
C GLU A 43 20.62 -1.62 12.41
N ALA A 44 19.50 -1.72 13.15
CA ALA A 44 19.44 -1.29 14.55
C ALA A 44 20.08 -2.28 15.52
N ASP A 45 19.79 -3.58 15.37
CA ASP A 45 20.15 -4.62 16.34
C ASP A 45 21.00 -5.76 15.74
N GLY A 46 21.26 -5.76 14.43
CA GLY A 46 21.91 -6.89 13.76
C GLY A 46 21.01 -8.12 13.60
N ILE A 47 19.72 -8.01 13.88
CA ILE A 47 18.77 -9.12 13.90
C ILE A 47 18.16 -9.31 12.51
N ARG A 48 18.29 -10.53 11.96
CA ARG A 48 17.66 -10.92 10.69
C ARG A 48 16.21 -11.33 10.91
N GLN A 49 15.36 -10.37 11.25
CA GLN A 49 13.96 -10.65 11.53
C GLN A 49 13.19 -10.94 10.23
N THR A 50 12.68 -12.15 10.09
CA THR A 50 11.86 -12.58 8.93
C THR A 50 10.37 -12.68 9.25
N ASP A 51 9.98 -12.40 10.50
CA ASP A 51 8.57 -12.39 10.91
C ASP A 51 7.94 -11.06 10.48
N PHE A 52 7.18 -11.14 9.39
CA PHE A 52 6.38 -10.06 8.88
C PHE A 52 4.91 -10.46 8.89
N GLU A 53 4.07 -9.53 9.29
CA GLU A 53 2.63 -9.60 9.17
C GLU A 53 2.22 -9.02 7.83
N GLU A 54 1.49 -9.77 7.02
CA GLU A 54 0.91 -9.25 5.79
C GLU A 54 -0.20 -8.28 6.15
N VAL A 55 0.02 -7.01 5.81
CA VAL A 55 -0.99 -5.97 5.88
C VAL A 55 -1.61 -5.93 4.49
N GLU A 56 -2.46 -6.91 4.22
CA GLU A 56 -3.38 -6.83 3.09
C GLU A 56 -4.32 -5.66 3.38
N GLU A 57 -4.06 -4.52 2.73
CA GLU A 57 -5.15 -3.61 2.42
C GLU A 57 -6.14 -4.45 1.63
N PRO A 58 -7.42 -4.49 2.07
CA PRO A 58 -8.36 -5.47 1.59
C PRO A 58 -8.32 -5.45 0.08
N GLU A 59 -8.14 -6.62 -0.52
CA GLU A 59 -8.04 -6.90 -1.96
C GLU A 59 -9.35 -6.56 -2.70
N LEU A 60 -10.08 -5.56 -2.22
CA LEU A 60 -11.07 -4.85 -2.96
C LEU A 60 -10.39 -4.52 -4.27
N GLN A 61 -10.94 -5.04 -5.35
CA GLN A 61 -10.71 -4.61 -6.73
C GLN A 61 -11.19 -3.16 -6.85
N GLN A 62 -10.62 -2.30 -6.01
CA GLN A 62 -10.98 -0.93 -5.80
C GLN A 62 -9.99 -0.13 -6.61
N VAL A 63 -10.50 0.33 -7.74
CA VAL A 63 -9.75 1.23 -8.59
C VAL A 63 -9.80 2.60 -7.93
N GLN A 64 -8.64 3.12 -7.54
CA GLN A 64 -8.54 4.49 -7.04
C GLN A 64 -8.23 5.44 -8.20
N TYR A 65 -8.99 6.51 -8.30
CA TYR A 65 -8.73 7.63 -9.19
C TYR A 65 -8.43 8.87 -8.37
N ARG A 66 -7.49 9.69 -8.83
CA ARG A 66 -7.25 11.02 -8.29
C ARG A 66 -7.63 12.05 -9.34
N CYS A 67 -8.51 12.98 -8.99
CA CYS A 67 -8.78 14.13 -9.84
C CYS A 67 -7.65 15.15 -9.72
N GLU A 68 -7.09 15.59 -10.84
CA GLU A 68 -6.02 16.61 -10.84
C GLU A 68 -6.57 18.03 -10.63
N ASP A 69 -7.79 18.32 -11.05
CA ASP A 69 -8.40 19.65 -10.91
C ASP A 69 -8.81 20.00 -9.47
N CYS A 70 -9.31 19.02 -8.71
CA CYS A 70 -9.83 19.25 -7.36
C CYS A 70 -9.14 18.42 -6.27
N GLY A 71 -8.24 17.52 -6.64
CA GLY A 71 -7.53 16.65 -5.70
C GLY A 71 -8.41 15.54 -5.09
N ALA A 72 -9.65 15.37 -5.54
CA ALA A 72 -10.55 14.35 -5.01
C ALA A 72 -10.00 12.94 -5.26
N LEU A 73 -9.94 12.13 -4.21
CA LEU A 73 -9.68 10.69 -4.29
C LEU A 73 -11.03 9.98 -4.46
N ILE A 74 -11.19 9.25 -5.56
CA ILE A 74 -12.39 8.50 -5.90
C ILE A 74 -12.04 7.03 -5.85
N THR A 75 -12.69 6.29 -4.96
CA THR A 75 -12.49 4.85 -4.84
C THR A 75 -13.72 4.15 -5.40
N VAL A 76 -13.56 3.36 -6.47
CA VAL A 76 -14.65 2.55 -7.03
C VAL A 76 -14.37 1.09 -6.82
N SER A 77 -15.27 0.39 -6.12
CA SER A 77 -15.26 -1.07 -6.05
C SER A 77 -15.75 -1.61 -7.39
N ALA A 78 -14.99 -2.47 -8.06
CA ALA A 78 -15.48 -3.22 -9.21
C ALA A 78 -16.44 -4.33 -8.73
N GLU A 79 -17.68 -3.96 -8.38
CA GLU A 79 -18.78 -4.90 -8.19
C GLU A 79 -19.39 -5.15 -9.59
N ARG A 80 -19.19 -6.36 -10.14
CA ARG A 80 -19.71 -6.78 -11.44
C ARG A 80 -21.22 -6.98 -11.42
#